data_AF-A0A956CCH2-F1
#
_entry.id   AF-A0A956CCH2-F1
#
_cell.length_a   1.000
_cell.length_b   1.000
_cell.length_c   1.000
_cell.angle_alpha   90.00
_cell.angle_beta   90.00
_cell.angle_gamma   90.00
#
_symmetry.space_group_name_H-M   'P 1'
#
loop_
_entity.id
_entity.type
_entity.pdbx_description
1 polymer ?
#
loop_
_entity_poly.entity_id
_entity_poly.type
_entity_poly.pdbx_seq_one_letter_code
_entity_poly.pdbx_strand_id
1 'polypeptide(L)'
;MKKLLLLALVGSAALAACGSDDSSGGGSTSSCASNPSSCASGETCWPKDAAGHFGCLAATAANGEGTGCSLIIGQPTCAAGLFCFPSANGSSSGTCSPFCSSGTCSSGNACLPVTTTGGSGEQVPVCVPGGGGAGGAAGSGGMAGAAGSGGMAGSGGMAGSGGMAGSSGAAGAAGGN
;
A
#
# COMPACT_ATOMS: atom_id res chain seq x y z
N MET A 1 7.30 54.62 -14.21
CA MET A 1 5.84 54.70 -13.98
C MET A 1 5.38 53.34 -13.46
N LYS A 2 5.27 53.19 -12.13
CA LYS A 2 4.81 51.96 -11.46
C LYS A 2 3.29 52.03 -11.30
N LYS A 3 2.56 51.06 -11.83
CA LYS A 3 1.14 50.84 -11.49
C LYS A 3 1.06 49.57 -10.64
N LEU A 4 0.97 49.76 -9.33
CA LEU A 4 0.47 48.79 -8.36
C LEU A 4 -1.01 48.55 -8.69
N LEU A 5 -1.43 47.30 -8.81
CA LEU A 5 -2.84 46.94 -8.86
C LEU A 5 -3.11 46.01 -7.67
N LEU A 6 -3.63 46.62 -6.60
CA LEU A 6 -4.32 45.95 -5.50
C LEU A 6 -5.53 45.22 -6.10
N LEU A 7 -5.71 43.93 -5.79
CA LEU A 7 -7.02 43.30 -5.82
C LEU A 7 -7.32 42.68 -4.45
N ALA A 8 -8.56 42.89 -4.04
CA ALA A 8 -9.00 43.00 -2.68
C ALA A 8 -9.36 41.66 -2.01
N LEU A 9 -9.24 41.68 -0.68
CA LEU A 9 -9.90 40.79 0.27
C LEU A 9 -11.40 40.63 -0.05
N VAL A 10 -11.89 39.39 -0.04
CA VAL A 10 -13.25 39.09 0.38
C VAL A 10 -13.16 38.03 1.47
N GLY A 11 -13.46 38.46 2.69
CA GLY A 11 -13.58 37.59 3.85
C GLY A 11 -14.91 36.85 3.87
N SER A 12 -14.92 35.68 4.49
CA SER A 12 -16.10 35.05 5.04
C SER A 12 -15.69 34.34 6.31
N ALA A 13 -16.06 34.93 7.45
CA ALA A 13 -15.96 34.32 8.76
C ALA A 13 -17.35 33.81 9.15
N ALA A 14 -17.44 32.55 9.54
CA ALA A 14 -18.49 32.04 10.41
C ALA A 14 -17.86 30.96 11.32
N LEU A 15 -17.81 31.28 12.60
CA LEU A 15 -17.47 30.40 13.71
C LEU A 15 -18.73 29.62 14.12
N ALA A 16 -18.57 28.33 14.39
CA ALA A 16 -19.43 27.59 15.32
C ALA A 16 -18.54 26.64 16.15
N ALA A 17 -18.76 26.68 17.46
CA ALA A 17 -17.96 26.08 18.50
C ALA A 17 -18.66 24.87 19.15
N CYS A 18 -17.88 24.16 19.98
CA CYS A 18 -18.23 23.27 21.09
C CYS A 18 -18.35 21.75 20.84
N GLY A 19 -17.71 20.98 21.73
CA GLY A 19 -17.89 19.54 21.91
C GLY A 19 -16.59 18.82 22.29
N SER A 20 -16.22 18.84 23.57
CA SER A 20 -15.09 18.08 24.13
C SER A 20 -15.51 16.64 24.39
N ASP A 21 -14.76 15.66 23.87
CA ASP A 21 -14.67 14.31 24.43
C ASP A 21 -13.24 13.78 24.26
N ASP A 22 -12.49 13.79 25.36
CA ASP A 22 -11.31 12.97 25.57
C ASP A 22 -11.67 11.49 25.42
N SER A 23 -11.55 10.94 24.22
CA SER A 23 -11.44 9.49 24.03
C SER A 23 -9.97 9.11 23.95
N SER A 24 -9.33 9.02 25.12
CA SER A 24 -8.25 8.07 25.36
C SER A 24 -8.85 6.66 25.30
N GLY A 25 -9.23 6.23 24.10
CA GLY A 25 -9.66 4.88 23.81
C GLY A 25 -8.76 4.40 22.69
N GLY A 26 -8.11 3.26 22.87
CA GLY A 26 -7.40 2.53 21.82
C GLY A 26 -8.37 2.07 20.73
N GLY A 27 -9.01 3.04 20.06
CA GLY A 27 -9.75 2.85 18.84
C GLY A 27 -8.73 2.33 17.88
N SER A 28 -8.97 1.12 17.39
CA SER A 28 -8.31 0.61 16.21
C SER A 28 -8.18 1.79 15.26
N THR A 29 -6.94 2.27 15.09
CA THR A 29 -6.58 3.27 14.09
C THR A 29 -6.75 2.54 12.77
N SER A 30 -8.00 2.28 12.40
CA SER A 30 -8.42 1.60 11.20
C SER A 30 -8.09 2.56 10.08
N SER A 31 -6.80 2.57 9.76
CA SER A 31 -6.24 3.04 8.53
C SER A 31 -7.07 2.46 7.41
N CYS A 32 -7.28 3.30 6.41
CA CYS A 32 -8.00 2.89 5.22
C CYS A 32 -7.31 1.72 4.50
N ALA A 33 -6.08 1.31 4.86
CA ALA A 33 -5.42 0.19 4.20
C ALA A 33 -6.14 -1.15 4.44
N SER A 34 -6.77 -1.34 5.61
CA SER A 34 -7.61 -2.51 5.89
C SER A 34 -9.00 -2.43 5.23
N ASN A 35 -9.51 -1.22 5.01
CA ASN A 35 -10.78 -1.00 4.32
C ASN A 35 -10.74 0.30 3.48
N PRO A 36 -10.18 0.26 2.26
CA PRO A 36 -9.96 1.48 1.48
C PRO A 36 -11.25 2.10 0.96
N SER A 37 -12.34 1.33 0.95
CA SER A 37 -13.67 1.81 0.62
C SER A 37 -14.31 2.65 1.73
N SER A 38 -13.69 2.75 2.91
CA SER A 38 -14.20 3.57 4.01
C SER A 38 -13.94 5.06 3.83
N CYS A 39 -13.14 5.47 2.84
CA CYS A 39 -12.86 6.88 2.57
C CYS A 39 -14.09 7.59 1.99
N ALA A 40 -14.24 8.87 2.28
CA ALA A 40 -15.36 9.66 1.79
C ALA A 40 -15.30 9.83 0.26
N SER A 41 -16.42 10.18 -0.35
CA SER A 41 -16.48 10.52 -1.78
C SER A 41 -15.51 11.64 -2.12
N GLY A 42 -14.67 11.43 -3.14
CA GLY A 42 -13.62 12.37 -3.53
C GLY A 42 -12.29 12.16 -2.80
N GLU A 43 -12.19 11.17 -1.92
CA GLU A 43 -10.94 10.77 -1.27
C GLU A 43 -10.45 9.41 -1.78
N THR A 44 -9.18 9.12 -1.55
CA THR A 44 -8.59 7.80 -1.78
C THR A 44 -7.67 7.41 -0.63
N CYS A 45 -7.54 6.12 -0.40
CA CYS A 45 -6.62 5.60 0.61
C CYS A 45 -5.18 5.69 0.10
N TRP A 46 -4.35 6.45 0.82
CA TRP A 46 -3.02 6.81 0.33
C TRP A 46 -1.99 6.87 1.46
N PRO A 47 -0.69 6.58 1.19
CA PRO A 47 0.37 6.77 2.18
C PRO A 47 0.45 8.23 2.63
N LYS A 48 0.34 8.45 3.93
CA LYS A 48 0.44 9.80 4.53
C LYS A 48 1.85 10.12 5.03
N ASP A 49 2.67 9.10 5.28
CA ASP A 49 4.03 9.23 5.78
C ASP A 49 4.97 8.12 5.26
N ALA A 50 6.26 8.28 5.52
CA ALA A 50 7.30 7.34 5.12
C ALA A 50 7.35 6.06 5.98
N ALA A 51 6.62 6.02 7.10
CA ALA A 51 6.48 4.80 7.91
C ALA A 51 5.48 3.82 7.28
N GLY A 52 4.81 4.21 6.19
CA GLY A 52 3.86 3.37 5.47
C GLY A 52 2.50 3.31 6.16
N HIS A 53 2.14 4.37 6.90
CA HIS A 53 0.78 4.53 7.37
C HIS A 53 -0.10 5.10 6.25
N PHE A 54 -1.34 4.62 6.19
CA PHE A 54 -2.32 5.05 5.20
C PHE A 54 -3.38 5.95 5.84
N GLY A 55 -3.87 6.91 5.07
CA GLY A 55 -4.99 7.77 5.43
C GLY A 55 -5.84 8.10 4.21
N CYS A 56 -7.09 8.50 4.44
CA CYS A 56 -7.94 9.04 3.39
C CYS A 56 -7.46 10.45 3.06
N LEU A 57 -7.03 10.66 1.82
CA LEU A 57 -6.56 11.96 1.32
C LEU A 57 -7.42 12.35 0.12
N ALA A 58 -7.64 13.66 -0.05
CA ALA A 58 -8.39 14.21 -1.17
C ALA A 58 -7.76 13.77 -2.51
N ALA A 59 -8.51 13.01 -3.30
CA ALA A 59 -8.03 12.44 -4.55
C ALA A 59 -7.96 13.51 -5.65
N THR A 60 -7.13 13.26 -6.66
CA THR A 60 -7.05 14.15 -7.83
C THR A 60 -7.94 13.62 -8.94
N ALA A 61 -8.79 14.48 -9.52
CA ALA A 61 -9.69 14.07 -10.61
C ALA A 61 -8.97 13.77 -11.95
N ALA A 62 -7.64 13.89 -12.00
CA ALA A 62 -6.88 13.92 -13.24
C ALA A 62 -6.59 12.53 -13.84
N ASN A 63 -6.45 11.49 -13.00
CA ASN A 63 -5.94 10.18 -13.43
C ASN A 63 -6.92 9.06 -13.08
N GLY A 64 -7.62 8.55 -14.08
CA GLY A 64 -8.55 7.43 -13.96
C GLY A 64 -7.87 6.06 -13.96
N GLU A 65 -8.65 4.98 -13.90
CA GLU A 65 -8.13 3.62 -13.96
C GLU A 65 -7.30 3.37 -15.23
N GLY A 66 -6.17 2.67 -15.09
CA GLY A 66 -5.26 2.37 -16.20
C GLY A 66 -4.35 3.52 -16.62
N THR A 67 -4.49 4.72 -16.03
CA THR A 67 -3.62 5.86 -16.32
C THR A 67 -2.33 5.82 -15.51
N GLY A 68 -1.27 6.43 -16.03
CA GLY A 68 0.02 6.52 -15.34
C GLY A 68 -0.05 7.41 -14.10
N CYS A 69 0.65 7.02 -13.04
CA CYS A 69 0.64 7.72 -11.75
C CYS A 69 2.03 7.74 -11.09
N SER A 70 2.16 8.58 -10.06
CA SER A 70 3.35 8.65 -9.21
C SER A 70 2.97 8.52 -7.73
N LEU A 71 3.60 7.58 -7.03
CA LEU A 71 3.39 7.29 -5.62
C LEU A 71 4.18 8.31 -4.77
N ILE A 72 3.57 9.48 -4.55
CA ILE A 72 4.13 10.54 -3.71
C ILE A 72 3.43 10.53 -2.36
N ILE A 73 4.19 10.41 -1.27
CA ILE A 73 3.65 10.41 0.10
C ILE A 73 2.86 11.70 0.36
N GLY A 74 1.64 11.57 0.88
CA GLY A 74 0.76 12.69 1.19
C GLY A 74 0.10 13.36 -0.02
N GLN A 75 0.37 12.90 -1.25
CA GLN A 75 -0.13 13.51 -2.48
C GLN A 75 -0.70 12.44 -3.43
N PRO A 76 -2.01 12.12 -3.32
CA PRO A 76 -2.66 11.17 -4.20
C PRO A 76 -2.70 11.66 -5.65
N THR A 77 -2.10 10.90 -6.55
CA THR A 77 -2.09 11.21 -7.98
C THR A 77 -3.18 10.50 -8.77
N CYS A 78 -3.89 9.54 -8.16
CA CYS A 78 -5.02 8.85 -8.78
C CYS A 78 -6.37 9.44 -8.34
N ALA A 79 -7.43 9.16 -9.11
CA ALA A 79 -8.80 9.48 -8.76
C ALA A 79 -9.30 8.72 -7.51
N ALA A 80 -10.46 9.15 -7.00
CA ALA A 80 -11.08 8.57 -5.81
C ALA A 80 -11.30 7.07 -5.99
N GLY A 81 -11.00 6.28 -4.95
CA GLY A 81 -11.10 4.82 -4.99
C GLY A 81 -10.02 4.09 -5.80
N LEU A 82 -8.98 4.79 -6.25
CA LEU A 82 -7.86 4.21 -6.99
C LEU A 82 -6.53 4.38 -6.22
N PHE A 83 -5.65 3.39 -6.36
CA PHE A 83 -4.29 3.41 -5.84
C PHE A 83 -3.27 3.37 -6.96
N CYS A 84 -2.09 3.97 -6.75
CA CYS A 84 -1.00 3.88 -7.70
C CYS A 84 -0.22 2.58 -7.53
N PHE A 85 -0.46 1.59 -8.40
CA PHE A 85 0.26 0.33 -8.39
C PHE A 85 1.60 0.49 -9.13
N PRO A 86 2.75 0.36 -8.44
CA PRO A 86 4.04 0.52 -9.09
C PRO A 86 4.31 -0.63 -10.07
N SER A 87 4.78 -0.31 -11.27
CA SER A 87 5.02 -1.33 -12.31
C SER A 87 6.19 -2.27 -12.00
N ALA A 88 7.05 -1.88 -11.06
CA ALA A 88 8.15 -2.68 -10.54
C ALA A 88 8.42 -2.36 -9.07
N ASN A 89 8.90 -3.35 -8.31
CA ASN A 89 9.26 -3.16 -6.90
C ASN A 89 10.25 -2.00 -6.72
N GLY A 90 9.94 -1.09 -5.81
CA GLY A 90 10.76 0.10 -5.53
C GLY A 90 10.60 1.26 -6.53
N SER A 91 9.73 1.13 -7.53
CA SER A 91 9.42 2.25 -8.44
C SER A 91 8.38 3.18 -7.82
N SER A 92 8.58 4.48 -7.98
CA SER A 92 7.58 5.49 -7.62
C SER A 92 6.57 5.70 -8.74
N SER A 93 6.83 5.25 -9.97
CA SER A 93 5.89 5.33 -11.09
C SER A 93 5.09 4.04 -11.24
N GLY A 94 3.82 4.20 -11.61
CA GLY A 94 2.88 3.10 -11.68
C GLY A 94 1.67 3.37 -12.54
N THR A 95 0.64 2.55 -12.34
CA THR A 95 -0.67 2.68 -12.99
C THR A 95 -1.76 2.77 -11.93
N CYS A 96 -2.74 3.67 -12.11
CA CYS A 96 -3.89 3.77 -11.23
C CYS A 96 -4.78 2.54 -11.35
N SER A 97 -5.04 1.87 -10.24
CA SER A 97 -5.80 0.62 -10.20
C SER A 97 -6.76 0.60 -9.01
N PRO A 98 -7.95 -0.03 -9.13
CA PRO A 98 -8.93 -0.04 -8.05
C PRO A 98 -8.49 -0.91 -6.88
N PHE A 99 -9.00 -0.57 -5.69
CA PHE A 99 -8.85 -1.41 -4.50
C PHE A 99 -9.71 -2.68 -4.59
N CYS A 100 -9.34 -3.71 -3.83
CA CYS A 100 -10.15 -4.92 -3.66
C CYS A 100 -10.52 -5.13 -2.18
N SER A 101 -11.80 -5.32 -1.88
CA SER A 101 -12.30 -5.39 -0.49
C SER A 101 -12.53 -6.82 0.02
N SER A 102 -12.54 -7.82 -0.87
CA SER A 102 -12.86 -9.22 -0.55
C SER A 102 -11.93 -10.22 -1.26
N GLY A 103 -10.73 -9.79 -1.66
CA GLY A 103 -9.80 -10.63 -2.43
C GLY A 103 -10.20 -10.82 -3.90
N THR A 104 -11.29 -10.21 -4.35
CA THR A 104 -11.83 -10.36 -5.71
C THR A 104 -11.84 -9.03 -6.46
N CYS A 105 -11.51 -9.10 -7.75
CA CYS A 105 -11.54 -7.97 -8.68
C CYS A 105 -12.46 -8.29 -9.86
N SER A 106 -13.16 -7.29 -10.39
CA SER A 106 -14.28 -7.47 -11.34
C SER A 106 -13.92 -7.97 -12.75
N SER A 107 -12.66 -8.33 -13.02
CA SER A 107 -12.16 -8.52 -14.39
C SER A 107 -11.25 -9.75 -14.57
N GLY A 108 -11.28 -10.71 -13.63
CA GLY A 108 -10.28 -11.79 -13.57
C GLY A 108 -8.90 -11.30 -13.09
N ASN A 109 -8.85 -10.07 -12.59
CA ASN A 109 -7.68 -9.46 -11.97
C ASN A 109 -7.39 -10.13 -10.62
N ALA A 110 -6.11 -10.20 -10.26
CA ALA A 110 -5.71 -10.69 -8.94
C ALA A 110 -5.74 -9.55 -7.93
N CYS A 111 -6.22 -9.84 -6.73
CA CYS A 111 -6.11 -8.92 -5.61
C CYS A 111 -4.78 -9.17 -4.90
N LEU A 112 -3.83 -8.23 -5.02
CA LEU A 112 -2.52 -8.33 -4.38
C LEU A 112 -2.36 -7.27 -3.30
N PRO A 113 -1.83 -7.63 -2.12
CA PRO A 113 -1.44 -6.65 -1.12
C PRO A 113 -0.20 -5.89 -1.59
N VAL A 114 -0.24 -4.56 -1.52
CA VAL A 114 0.87 -3.67 -1.91
C VAL A 114 1.37 -2.95 -0.67
N THR A 115 2.68 -3.01 -0.42
CA THR A 115 3.37 -2.18 0.57
C THR A 115 3.98 -0.95 -0.09
N THR A 116 4.03 0.16 0.64
CA THR A 116 4.79 1.34 0.22
C THR A 116 6.30 1.07 0.24
N THR A 117 7.05 1.86 -0.54
CA THR A 117 8.51 1.81 -0.65
C THR A 117 9.14 1.95 0.75
N GLY A 118 9.55 0.83 1.36
CA GLY A 118 9.98 0.75 2.76
C GLY A 118 9.68 -0.59 3.44
N GLY A 119 8.79 -1.41 2.86
CA GLY A 119 8.67 -2.86 3.12
C GLY A 119 8.14 -3.31 4.49
N SER A 120 8.03 -2.40 5.46
CA SER A 120 7.58 -2.67 6.83
C SER A 120 6.25 -1.99 7.19
N GLY A 121 5.65 -1.27 6.24
CA GLY A 121 4.39 -0.55 6.42
C GLY A 121 3.15 -1.44 6.26
N GLU A 122 1.98 -0.81 6.40
CA GLU A 122 0.70 -1.47 6.17
C GLU A 122 0.54 -1.87 4.70
N GLN A 123 -0.29 -2.88 4.45
CA GLN A 123 -0.56 -3.38 3.10
C GLN A 123 -1.95 -2.95 2.68
N VAL A 124 -2.08 -2.42 1.46
CA VAL A 124 -3.38 -2.12 0.87
C VAL A 124 -3.67 -3.11 -0.27
N PRO A 125 -4.86 -3.74 -0.29
CA PRO A 125 -5.23 -4.68 -1.34
C PRO A 125 -5.63 -3.93 -2.62
N VAL A 126 -4.92 -4.19 -3.72
CA VAL A 126 -5.14 -3.54 -5.02
C VAL A 126 -5.35 -4.60 -6.10
N CYS A 127 -6.25 -4.30 -7.03
CA CYS A 127 -6.46 -5.12 -8.21
C CYS A 127 -5.30 -4.95 -9.18
N VAL A 128 -4.74 -6.04 -9.69
CA VAL A 128 -3.74 -6.01 -10.76
C VAL A 128 -4.24 -6.83 -11.95
N PRO A 129 -3.94 -6.40 -13.19
CA PRO A 129 -4.24 -7.20 -14.37
C PRO A 129 -3.58 -8.58 -14.22
N GLY A 130 -4.44 -9.59 -14.10
CA GLY A 130 -4.02 -10.99 -14.01
C GLY A 130 -3.56 -11.43 -15.38
N GLY A 131 -2.29 -11.17 -15.73
CA GLY A 131 -1.67 -11.88 -16.84
C GLY A 131 -1.71 -13.36 -16.50
N GLY A 132 -2.62 -14.12 -17.11
CA GLY A 132 -2.94 -15.51 -16.79
C GLY A 132 -1.69 -16.33 -16.44
N GLY A 133 -1.50 -16.54 -15.15
CA GLY A 133 -0.31 -17.16 -14.60
C GLY A 133 -0.28 -16.90 -13.12
N ALA A 134 -0.57 -17.94 -12.33
CA ALA A 134 -0.25 -17.99 -10.92
C ALA A 134 1.29 -17.84 -10.78
N GLY A 135 1.79 -16.62 -10.81
CA GLY A 135 3.20 -16.28 -10.84
C GLY A 135 3.61 -15.55 -9.57
N GLY A 136 3.76 -16.32 -8.49
CA GLY A 136 4.47 -15.92 -7.27
C GLY A 136 3.77 -14.86 -6.43
N ALA A 137 3.19 -15.27 -5.30
CA ALA A 137 3.04 -14.37 -4.17
C ALA A 137 4.37 -13.63 -3.96
N ALA A 138 4.35 -12.29 -3.99
CA ALA A 138 5.44 -11.52 -3.43
C ALA A 138 5.61 -12.03 -2.00
N GLY A 139 6.74 -12.70 -1.74
CA GLY A 139 6.97 -13.38 -0.48
C GLY A 139 6.66 -12.44 0.66
N SER A 140 5.65 -12.80 1.45
CA SER A 140 5.41 -12.18 2.74
C SER A 140 6.74 -12.25 3.47
N GLY A 141 7.32 -11.10 3.82
CA GLY A 141 8.51 -11.05 4.66
C GLY A 141 8.27 -11.98 5.84
N GLY A 142 9.04 -13.06 5.91
CA GLY A 142 8.82 -14.14 6.86
C GLY A 142 8.75 -13.53 8.26
N MET A 143 7.63 -13.75 8.95
CA MET A 143 7.59 -13.57 10.39
C MET A 143 8.71 -14.43 10.96
N ALA A 144 9.56 -13.86 11.81
CA ALA A 144 10.62 -14.61 12.49
C ALA A 144 9.99 -15.84 13.15
N GLY A 145 10.27 -17.02 12.60
CA GLY A 145 9.70 -18.27 13.07
C GLY A 145 10.14 -18.52 14.51
N ALA A 146 9.18 -18.86 15.38
CA ALA A 146 9.48 -19.39 16.71
C ALA A 146 10.39 -20.61 16.59
N ALA A 147 11.41 -20.70 17.45
CA ALA A 147 12.40 -21.77 17.46
C ALA A 147 11.72 -23.15 17.61
N GLY A 148 11.69 -23.91 16.51
CA GLY A 148 11.18 -25.27 16.47
C GLY A 148 12.23 -26.28 16.92
N SER A 149 11.87 -27.06 17.93
CA SER A 149 12.65 -28.18 18.47
C SER A 149 12.87 -29.28 17.43
N GLY A 150 14.03 -29.93 17.48
CA GLY A 150 14.50 -30.88 16.48
C GLY A 150 13.61 -32.09 16.21
N GLY A 151 13.74 -32.62 14.99
CA GLY A 151 13.07 -33.82 14.51
C GLY A 151 13.83 -34.46 13.34
N MET A 152 13.83 -35.80 13.31
CA MET A 152 14.86 -36.68 12.75
C MET A 152 14.92 -36.79 11.22
N ALA A 153 16.10 -37.18 10.73
CA ALA A 153 16.41 -37.45 9.33
C ALA A 153 15.64 -38.65 8.76
N GLY A 154 15.05 -38.47 7.56
CA GLY A 154 14.39 -39.53 6.78
C GLY A 154 14.82 -39.48 5.32
N SER A 155 15.17 -40.66 4.78
CA SER A 155 15.92 -40.91 3.56
C SER A 155 15.09 -40.81 2.26
N GLY A 156 15.68 -40.21 1.23
CA GLY A 156 15.59 -40.63 -0.18
C GLY A 156 14.34 -40.24 -1.00
N GLY A 157 14.55 -39.60 -2.16
CA GLY A 157 13.55 -39.62 -3.24
C GLY A 157 13.61 -38.50 -4.29
N MET A 158 14.24 -38.81 -5.42
CA MET A 158 13.98 -38.36 -6.81
C MET A 158 14.15 -36.87 -7.19
N ALA A 159 15.07 -36.66 -8.14
CA ALA A 159 15.38 -35.40 -8.79
C ALA A 159 14.26 -34.95 -9.75
N GLY A 160 13.67 -33.79 -9.48
CA GLY A 160 12.85 -33.02 -10.43
C GLY A 160 13.68 -31.90 -11.04
N SER A 161 13.65 -31.80 -12.36
CA SER A 161 14.43 -30.87 -13.18
C SER A 161 14.01 -29.40 -13.02
N GLY A 162 15.00 -28.54 -12.72
CA GLY A 162 15.14 -27.20 -13.29
C GLY A 162 14.17 -26.11 -12.83
N GLY A 163 14.35 -25.59 -11.61
CA GLY A 163 13.91 -24.25 -11.23
C GLY A 163 15.12 -23.35 -10.97
N MET A 164 15.21 -22.22 -11.66
CA MET A 164 16.33 -21.26 -11.56
C MET A 164 16.43 -20.68 -10.14
N ALA A 165 17.67 -20.59 -9.66
CA ALA A 165 18.03 -20.13 -8.33
C ALA A 165 17.67 -18.65 -8.09
N GLY A 166 16.83 -18.40 -7.09
CA GLY A 166 16.79 -17.12 -6.39
C GLY A 166 17.86 -17.13 -5.28
N SER A 167 18.74 -16.14 -5.31
CA SER A 167 19.91 -15.98 -4.44
C SER A 167 19.56 -16.06 -2.95
N SER A 168 20.09 -17.06 -2.26
CA SER A 168 20.02 -17.17 -0.80
C SER A 168 20.85 -16.09 -0.13
N GLY A 169 20.19 -15.29 0.72
CA GLY A 169 20.85 -14.39 1.67
C GLY A 169 21.74 -15.17 2.64
N ALA A 170 22.88 -14.58 2.95
CA ALA A 170 23.84 -15.10 3.91
C ALA A 170 23.23 -15.11 5.32
N ALA A 171 23.17 -16.28 5.96
CA ALA A 171 22.88 -16.40 7.38
C ALA A 171 24.20 -16.39 8.17
N GLY A 172 24.26 -15.47 9.13
CA GLY A 172 25.44 -15.14 9.92
C GLY A 172 25.92 -16.26 10.84
N ALA A 173 27.23 -16.24 11.08
CA ALA A 173 27.92 -17.06 12.06
C ALA A 173 27.64 -16.60 13.49
N ALA A 174 27.38 -17.55 14.39
CA ALA A 174 27.69 -17.55 15.82
C ALA A 174 27.20 -18.89 16.41
N GLY A 175 27.86 -19.61 17.30
CA GLY A 175 29.07 -19.40 18.08
C GLY A 175 29.08 -20.44 19.22
N GLY A 176 30.29 -20.89 19.61
CA GLY A 176 30.66 -21.40 20.94
C GLY A 176 29.87 -22.56 21.59
N ASN A 177 30.47 -23.74 21.63
CA ASN A 177 31.34 -24.16 22.75
C ASN A 177 32.27 -25.29 22.30
#